data_AF-A0A661V3H0-F1
#
_entry.id   AF-A0A661V3H0-F1
#
_cell.length_a   1.000
_cell.length_b   1.000
_cell.length_c   1.000
_cell.angle_alpha   90.00
_cell.angle_beta   90.00
_cell.angle_gamma   90.00
#
_symmetry.space_group_name_H-M   'P 1'
#
loop_
_entity.id
_entity.type
_entity.pdbx_description
1 polymer ?
#
loop_
_entity_poly.entity_id
_entity_poly.type
_entity_poly.pdbx_seq_one_letter_code
_entity_poly.pdbx_strand_id
1 'polypeptide(L)'
;MKTNDSSMRRRVFLGAVALSAVITFIFGMDALRAELAGLQVIDLSVSVISLGILWAAYRRPHSTVPNWVFVSVMASFFIYLFASGGHGGTGLLFMLLIPLAAPLFLGWKHGMAVALISMLVCAGLVVIGGNISSPLPGVPENTVLARAGAIYVASLILSGLYDFAMQRAYREETRAKEALRQSEERYRTILDEMGDGYFETDLAGNLTLANDAQIRLLDCSREETIGMNYRAFTPAEQVKAVSEAYDRMYRTGEPLIDLCADIMREDGSRGFAEISAFPIRSDKGEITGFRGVCRDITERKRMEEALTGAAEEWRETFDSISDAVSICSTDCRLLRANKAFADMFHTERGKIVDKYCYEIIHGLNEPVSGCPHLETLKTSKPAGAEFFEPHLGMYLELTTSPIFDDKGAITGIVHVARDITEHKRQEEQLMMADRLASIGELAAGTAHEL
;
A
#
# COMPACT_ATOMS: atom_id res chain seq x y z
N MET A 1 15.79 31.78 -4.23
CA MET A 1 16.84 32.80 -4.53
C MET A 1 17.94 32.73 -3.47
N LYS A 2 18.99 31.92 -3.72
CA LYS A 2 20.21 31.85 -2.90
C LYS A 2 21.39 32.18 -3.81
N THR A 3 21.71 33.47 -3.93
CA THR A 3 22.88 33.93 -4.69
C THR A 3 23.49 35.12 -3.94
N ASN A 4 24.46 34.87 -3.05
CA ASN A 4 25.61 35.78 -2.84
C ASN A 4 26.74 35.28 -1.91
N ASP A 5 26.75 34.01 -1.48
CA ASP A 5 27.74 33.55 -0.49
C ASP A 5 29.15 33.37 -1.08
N SER A 6 29.27 33.09 -2.38
CA SER A 6 30.57 32.87 -3.03
C SER A 6 31.40 34.15 -3.19
N SER A 7 30.77 35.32 -3.38
CA SER A 7 31.49 36.59 -3.59
C SER A 7 32.06 37.14 -2.28
N MET A 8 31.35 36.97 -1.17
CA MET A 8 31.79 37.35 0.17
C MET A 8 32.94 36.44 0.65
N ARG A 9 32.84 35.13 0.42
CA ARG A 9 33.92 34.17 0.71
C ARG A 9 35.20 34.46 -0.07
N ARG A 10 35.09 34.87 -1.34
CA ARG A 10 36.25 35.23 -2.17
C ARG A 10 36.94 36.51 -1.67
N ARG A 11 36.18 37.52 -1.23
CA ARG A 11 36.74 38.78 -0.67
C ARG A 11 37.42 38.57 0.67
N VAL A 12 36.86 37.71 1.53
CA VAL A 12 37.49 37.34 2.82
C VAL A 12 38.75 36.50 2.59
N PHE A 13 38.74 35.60 1.61
CA PHE A 13 39.91 34.82 1.20
C PHE A 13 41.03 35.71 0.65
N LEU A 14 40.73 36.64 -0.26
CA LEU A 14 41.71 37.60 -0.78
C LEU A 14 42.24 38.56 0.30
N GLY A 15 41.39 38.99 1.24
CA GLY A 15 41.82 39.83 2.37
C GLY A 15 42.76 39.11 3.34
N ALA A 16 42.52 37.83 3.62
CA ALA A 16 43.38 37.02 4.49
C ALA A 16 44.73 36.67 3.82
N VAL A 17 44.73 36.38 2.52
CA VAL A 17 45.95 36.15 1.75
C VAL A 17 46.77 37.43 1.61
N ALA A 18 46.12 38.58 1.39
CA ALA A 18 46.79 39.88 1.36
C ALA A 18 47.38 40.27 2.72
N LEU A 19 46.67 40.01 3.83
CA LEU A 19 47.18 40.28 5.18
C LEU A 19 48.36 39.36 5.52
N SER A 20 48.29 38.09 5.15
CA SER A 20 49.42 37.15 5.31
C SER A 20 50.62 37.57 4.47
N ALA A 21 50.41 38.00 3.22
CA ALA A 21 51.48 38.45 2.34
C ALA A 21 52.11 39.77 2.82
N VAL A 22 51.32 40.70 3.37
CA VAL A 22 51.81 41.96 3.97
C VAL A 22 52.62 41.68 5.24
N ILE A 23 52.21 40.72 6.07
CA ILE A 23 52.98 40.31 7.26
C ILE A 23 54.30 39.63 6.84
N THR A 24 54.28 38.76 5.83
CA THR A 24 55.52 38.15 5.32
C THR A 24 56.44 39.16 4.61
N PHE A 25 55.88 40.18 3.95
CA PHE A 25 56.65 41.22 3.25
C PHE A 25 57.23 42.27 4.21
N ILE A 26 56.50 42.66 5.27
CA ILE A 26 56.99 43.58 6.30
C ILE A 26 58.15 42.98 7.10
N PHE A 27 58.16 41.66 7.30
CA PHE A 27 59.20 40.97 8.08
C PHE A 27 60.27 40.25 7.22
N GLY A 28 60.15 40.30 5.89
CA GLY A 28 61.03 39.61 4.94
C GLY A 28 62.17 40.45 4.34
N MET A 29 62.35 41.71 4.73
CA MET A 29 63.49 42.52 4.27
C MET A 29 64.57 42.66 5.35
N ASP A 30 65.72 42.04 5.08
CA ASP A 30 66.99 42.12 5.80
C ASP A 30 67.62 43.53 5.80
N ALA A 31 66.97 44.55 6.36
CA ALA A 31 67.54 45.90 6.37
C ALA A 31 67.33 46.74 7.65
N LEU A 32 66.91 46.15 8.78
CA LEU A 32 66.90 46.88 10.05
C LEU A 32 67.29 46.01 11.26
N ARG A 33 68.20 45.05 11.05
CA ARG A 33 68.73 44.18 12.12
C ARG A 33 69.83 44.82 12.98
N ALA A 34 70.14 46.11 12.78
CA ALA A 34 71.29 46.75 13.40
C ALA A 34 70.97 47.76 14.51
N GLU A 35 69.71 48.14 14.79
CA GLU A 35 69.50 49.29 15.71
C GLU A 35 68.34 49.21 16.71
N LEU A 36 67.77 48.02 16.96
CA LEU A 36 66.73 47.87 17.99
C LEU A 36 67.01 46.70 18.93
N ALA A 37 68.12 46.81 19.66
CA ALA A 37 68.32 46.08 20.90
C ALA A 37 67.39 46.65 21.98
N GLY A 38 66.15 46.16 22.07
CA GLY A 38 65.24 46.63 23.12
C GLY A 38 63.78 46.16 23.12
N LEU A 39 63.36 45.22 22.25
CA LEU A 39 61.94 44.91 22.09
C LEU A 39 61.63 43.41 22.05
N GLN A 40 61.77 42.73 23.19
CA GLN A 40 61.26 41.36 23.39
C GLN A 40 59.76 41.31 23.79
N VAL A 41 59.12 42.46 24.06
CA VAL A 41 57.76 42.51 24.63
C VAL A 41 56.66 42.75 23.58
N ILE A 42 56.99 43.26 22.39
CA ILE A 42 55.98 43.60 21.36
C ILE A 42 55.61 42.41 20.46
N ASP A 43 56.47 41.40 20.28
CA ASP A 43 56.16 40.25 19.40
C ASP A 43 55.21 39.20 20.03
N LEU A 44 55.26 39.04 21.35
CA LEU A 44 54.37 38.11 22.06
C LEU A 44 52.92 38.63 22.06
N SER A 45 52.75 39.94 22.09
CA SER A 45 51.42 40.59 22.13
C SER A 45 50.68 40.46 20.81
N VAL A 46 51.36 40.53 19.66
CA VAL A 46 50.74 40.36 18.32
C VAL A 46 50.25 38.93 18.10
N SER A 47 50.99 37.93 18.59
CA SER A 47 50.60 36.52 18.50
C SER A 47 49.38 36.21 19.37
N VAL A 48 49.35 36.73 20.59
CA VAL A 48 48.23 36.57 21.54
C VAL A 48 46.97 37.29 21.07
N ILE A 49 47.10 38.48 20.47
CA ILE A 49 45.97 39.22 19.88
C ILE A 49 45.41 38.47 18.66
N SER A 50 46.28 37.87 17.83
CA SER A 50 45.86 37.04 16.69
C SER A 50 45.08 35.79 17.13
N LEU A 51 45.53 35.12 18.20
CA LEU A 51 44.78 34.02 18.84
C LEU A 51 43.43 34.48 19.40
N GLY A 52 43.38 35.64 20.06
CA GLY A 52 42.16 36.19 20.64
C GLY A 52 41.10 36.54 19.59
N ILE A 53 41.52 37.06 18.43
CA ILE A 53 40.64 37.39 17.30
C ILE A 53 40.10 36.12 16.63
N LEU A 54 40.94 35.09 16.44
CA LEU A 54 40.52 33.78 15.93
C LEU A 54 39.56 33.05 16.89
N TRP A 55 39.80 33.15 18.19
CA TRP A 55 38.93 32.60 19.23
C TRP A 55 37.57 33.31 19.31
N ALA A 56 37.55 34.65 19.20
CA ALA A 56 36.33 35.44 19.11
C ALA A 56 35.52 35.17 17.83
N ALA A 57 36.20 34.86 16.72
CA ALA A 57 35.57 34.47 15.46
C ALA A 57 34.90 33.09 15.57
N TYR A 58 35.57 32.10 16.20
CA TYR A 58 35.08 30.72 16.37
C TYR A 58 33.85 30.61 17.29
N ARG A 59 33.72 31.52 18.28
CA ARG A 59 32.62 31.52 19.26
C ARG A 59 31.26 31.95 18.68
N ARG A 60 31.20 32.39 17.41
CA ARG A 60 29.93 32.75 16.75
C ARG A 60 29.22 31.51 16.19
N PRO A 61 27.89 31.35 16.39
CA PRO A 61 27.15 30.10 16.11
C PRO A 61 27.14 29.62 14.64
N HIS A 62 27.61 30.45 13.70
CA HIS A 62 27.64 30.14 12.26
C HIS A 62 29.03 30.33 11.62
N SER A 63 30.09 30.44 12.42
CA SER A 63 31.44 30.56 11.88
C SER A 63 32.01 29.18 11.51
N THR A 64 32.05 28.87 10.21
CA THR A 64 32.82 27.73 9.70
C THR A 64 34.26 28.18 9.47
N VAL A 65 35.00 28.46 10.55
CA VAL A 65 36.47 28.49 10.43
C VAL A 65 36.89 27.02 10.33
N PRO A 66 37.43 26.56 9.18
CA PRO A 66 37.80 25.16 9.05
C PRO A 66 38.87 24.82 10.09
N ASN A 67 38.73 23.68 10.78
CA ASN A 67 39.67 23.25 11.83
C ASN A 67 41.14 23.33 11.40
N TRP A 68 41.44 23.18 10.11
CA TRP A 68 42.81 23.29 9.57
C TRP A 68 43.41 24.70 9.63
N VAL A 69 42.61 25.76 9.58
CA VAL A 69 43.10 27.16 9.67
C VAL A 69 43.61 27.44 11.08
N PHE A 70 42.89 26.97 12.10
CA PHE A 70 43.33 27.08 13.49
C PHE A 70 44.57 26.20 13.74
N VAL A 71 44.62 25.01 13.15
CA VAL A 71 45.80 24.12 13.19
C VAL A 71 47.03 24.76 12.55
N SER A 72 46.91 25.46 11.42
CA SER A 72 48.04 26.14 10.79
C SER A 72 48.55 27.33 11.60
N VAL A 73 47.66 28.06 12.28
CA VAL A 73 48.05 29.17 13.17
C VAL A 73 48.71 28.63 14.44
N MET A 74 48.17 27.56 15.02
CA MET A 74 48.77 26.88 16.17
C MET A 74 50.12 26.27 15.80
N ALA A 75 50.20 25.51 14.71
CA ALA A 75 51.44 24.90 14.23
C ALA A 75 52.52 25.95 13.95
N SER A 76 52.17 27.07 13.31
CA SER A 76 53.11 28.18 13.08
C SER A 76 53.58 28.83 14.40
N PHE A 77 52.68 29.01 15.38
CA PHE A 77 53.02 29.50 16.71
C PHE A 77 53.93 28.53 17.48
N PHE A 78 53.67 27.22 17.36
CA PHE A 78 54.47 26.15 17.97
C PHE A 78 55.85 26.01 17.32
N ILE A 79 55.96 26.12 15.99
CA ILE A 79 57.24 26.11 15.26
C ILE A 79 58.07 27.34 15.63
N TYR A 80 57.44 28.52 15.75
CA TYR A 80 58.10 29.75 16.20
C TYR A 80 58.66 29.66 17.62
N LEU A 81 57.91 29.05 18.55
CA LEU A 81 58.34 28.83 19.94
C LEU A 81 59.41 27.74 20.08
N PHE A 82 59.43 26.74 19.20
CA PHE A 82 60.47 25.71 19.16
C PHE A 82 61.78 26.29 18.59
N ALA A 83 61.68 27.15 17.59
CA ALA A 83 62.83 27.85 16.99
C ALA A 83 63.47 28.89 17.93
N SER A 84 62.75 29.40 18.94
CA SER A 84 63.25 30.42 19.88
C SER A 84 64.02 29.87 21.11
N GLY A 85 64.29 28.56 21.17
CA GLY A 85 65.41 28.01 21.95
C GLY A 85 65.25 27.91 23.47
N GLY A 86 64.04 27.96 24.04
CA GLY A 86 63.81 27.86 25.48
C GLY A 86 64.15 26.49 26.07
N HIS A 87 65.26 26.39 26.81
CA HIS A 87 65.75 25.17 27.46
C HIS A 87 64.81 24.65 28.58
N GLY A 88 64.63 23.32 28.62
CA GLY A 88 64.24 22.53 29.80
C GLY A 88 62.78 22.54 30.26
N GLY A 89 62.15 23.70 30.40
CA GLY A 89 60.82 23.81 31.04
C GLY A 89 59.62 23.82 30.09
N THR A 90 59.84 24.19 28.83
CA THR A 90 58.77 24.44 27.84
C THR A 90 58.16 23.14 27.31
N GLY A 91 58.96 22.08 27.12
CA GLY A 91 58.53 20.75 26.69
C GLY A 91 57.45 20.10 27.57
N LEU A 92 57.53 20.30 28.89
CA LEU A 92 56.54 19.78 29.85
C LEU A 92 55.19 20.50 29.74
N LEU A 93 55.21 21.82 29.53
CA LEU A 93 54.01 22.62 29.31
C LEU A 93 53.30 22.21 28.01
N PHE A 94 54.08 21.85 26.97
CA PHE A 94 53.56 21.36 25.68
C PHE A 94 52.87 19.99 25.80
N MET A 95 53.38 19.06 26.62
CA MET A 95 52.74 17.75 26.86
C MET A 95 51.37 17.87 27.57
N LEU A 96 51.15 18.93 28.33
CA LEU A 96 49.89 19.18 29.04
C LEU A 96 48.85 19.94 28.20
N LEU A 97 49.27 20.70 27.20
CA LEU A 97 48.38 21.54 26.37
C LEU A 97 47.80 20.81 25.15
N ILE A 98 48.49 19.84 24.56
CA ILE A 98 47.99 19.05 23.43
C ILE A 98 46.71 18.25 23.79
N PRO A 99 46.61 17.61 24.98
CA PRO A 99 45.38 16.97 25.45
C PRO A 99 44.16 17.90 25.52
N LEU A 100 44.37 19.16 25.90
CA LEU A 100 43.29 20.16 26.03
C LEU A 100 42.66 20.53 24.68
N ALA A 101 43.29 20.18 23.56
CA ALA A 101 42.71 20.35 22.23
C ALA A 101 41.79 19.18 21.82
N ALA A 102 41.85 18.01 22.48
CA ALA A 102 41.02 16.85 22.14
C ALA A 102 39.49 17.09 22.17
N PRO A 103 38.92 17.90 23.09
CA PRO A 103 37.51 18.30 23.07
C PRO A 103 37.09 19.04 21.80
N LEU A 104 38.02 19.71 21.11
CA LEU A 104 37.76 20.44 19.86
C LEU A 104 37.61 19.51 18.64
N PHE A 105 38.12 18.28 18.72
CA PHE A 105 38.11 17.31 17.62
C PHE A 105 37.09 16.18 17.80
N LEU A 106 36.87 15.71 19.03
CA LEU A 106 36.05 14.52 19.34
C LEU A 106 34.67 14.87 19.94
N GLY A 107 34.35 16.15 20.04
CA GLY A 107 33.15 16.63 20.73
C GLY A 107 33.30 16.61 22.25
N TRP A 108 32.56 17.48 22.94
CA TRP A 108 32.81 17.85 24.34
C TRP A 108 32.90 16.65 25.30
N LYS A 109 31.95 15.70 25.24
CA LYS A 109 31.92 14.53 26.13
C LYS A 109 33.11 13.58 25.92
N HIS A 110 33.42 13.23 24.68
CA HIS A 110 34.44 12.23 24.36
C HIS A 110 35.84 12.83 24.39
N GLY A 111 36.00 14.05 23.86
CA GLY A 111 37.29 14.74 23.88
C GLY A 111 37.72 15.21 25.26
N MET A 112 36.80 15.48 26.20
CA MET A 112 37.19 15.70 27.60
C MET A 112 37.75 14.43 28.25
N ALA A 113 37.17 13.26 27.97
CA ALA A 113 37.67 12.00 28.52
C ALA A 113 39.09 11.69 28.00
N VAL A 114 39.32 11.89 26.70
CA VAL A 114 40.65 11.73 26.07
C VAL A 114 41.64 12.76 26.61
N ALA A 115 41.22 14.01 26.81
CA ALA A 115 42.05 15.05 27.42
C ALA A 115 42.47 14.70 28.85
N LEU A 116 41.53 14.23 29.68
CA LEU A 116 41.76 13.81 31.06
C LEU A 116 42.70 12.61 31.16
N ILE A 117 42.47 11.58 30.33
CA ILE A 117 43.33 10.38 30.29
C ILE A 117 44.74 10.77 29.83
N SER A 118 44.87 11.57 28.79
CA SER A 118 46.17 12.02 28.29
C SER A 118 46.89 12.94 29.30
N MET A 119 46.15 13.80 30.02
CA MET A 119 46.70 14.59 31.13
C MET A 119 47.17 13.72 32.30
N LEU A 120 46.43 12.67 32.67
CA LEU A 120 46.82 11.72 33.72
C LEU A 120 48.05 10.90 33.32
N VAL A 121 48.16 10.49 32.05
CA VAL A 121 49.34 9.80 31.51
C VAL A 121 50.55 10.74 31.48
N CYS A 122 50.38 11.99 31.03
CA CYS A 122 51.44 12.99 31.07
C CYS A 122 51.87 13.30 32.52
N ALA A 123 50.92 13.46 33.45
CA ALA A 123 51.23 13.66 34.86
C ALA A 123 51.96 12.46 35.47
N GLY A 124 51.55 11.23 35.12
CA GLY A 124 52.24 10.00 35.51
C GLY A 124 53.67 9.92 34.94
N LEU A 125 53.87 10.29 33.67
CA LEU A 125 55.20 10.36 33.05
C LEU A 125 56.09 11.45 33.64
N VAL A 126 55.51 12.57 34.08
CA VAL A 126 56.23 13.63 34.81
C VAL A 126 56.60 13.20 36.22
N VAL A 127 55.74 12.47 36.93
CA VAL A 127 56.06 11.91 38.25
C VAL A 127 57.10 10.80 38.14
N ILE A 128 57.01 9.95 37.12
CA ILE A 128 57.98 8.90 36.83
C ILE A 128 59.31 9.52 36.36
N GLY A 129 59.28 10.51 35.46
CA GLY A 129 60.47 11.25 34.99
C GLY A 129 61.11 12.14 36.08
N GLY A 130 60.30 12.70 36.97
CA GLY A 130 60.73 13.44 38.16
C GLY A 130 61.40 12.53 39.20
N ASN A 131 60.94 11.29 39.33
CA ASN A 131 61.61 10.26 40.14
C ASN A 131 62.80 9.58 39.42
N ILE A 132 62.92 9.73 38.10
CA ILE A 132 64.07 9.30 37.26
C ILE A 132 65.02 10.49 36.98
N SER A 133 64.86 11.62 37.67
CA SER A 133 65.77 12.77 37.59
C SER A 133 67.15 12.49 38.21
N SER A 134 67.40 11.28 38.71
CA SER A 134 68.75 10.73 38.79
C SER A 134 69.06 9.98 37.49
N PRO A 135 70.01 10.45 36.66
CA PRO A 135 70.43 9.70 35.48
C PRO A 135 70.92 8.33 35.95
N LEU A 136 70.30 7.26 35.45
CA LEU A 136 70.86 5.91 35.62
C LEU A 136 72.25 5.93 34.95
N PRO A 137 73.33 5.56 35.67
CA PRO A 137 74.69 5.71 35.16
C PRO A 137 74.85 4.87 33.88
N GLY A 138 75.20 5.54 32.77
CA GLY A 138 75.48 4.90 31.48
C GLY A 138 74.36 4.96 30.43
N VAL A 139 73.20 5.58 30.71
CA VAL A 139 72.11 5.71 29.72
C VAL A 139 72.00 7.17 29.23
N PRO A 140 72.13 7.46 27.93
CA PRO A 140 72.00 8.82 27.39
C PRO A 140 70.61 9.43 27.65
N GLU A 141 70.52 10.73 27.97
CA GLU A 141 69.25 11.44 28.21
C GLU A 141 68.22 11.27 27.07
N ASN A 142 68.72 11.16 25.83
CA ASN A 142 67.96 10.98 24.60
C ASN A 142 67.05 9.73 24.65
N THR A 143 67.44 8.71 25.44
CA THR A 143 66.73 7.43 25.55
C THR A 143 65.48 7.51 26.44
N VAL A 144 65.45 8.43 27.42
CA VAL A 144 64.30 8.62 28.32
C VAL A 144 63.19 9.39 27.60
N LEU A 145 63.56 10.46 26.88
CA LEU A 145 62.63 11.23 26.04
C LEU A 145 62.02 10.37 24.92
N ALA A 146 62.81 9.51 24.29
CA ALA A 146 62.32 8.58 23.27
C ALA A 146 61.28 7.58 23.82
N ARG A 147 61.47 7.06 25.04
CA ARG A 147 60.52 6.15 25.70
C ARG A 147 59.22 6.86 26.09
N ALA A 148 59.31 8.08 26.64
CA ALA A 148 58.13 8.88 26.97
C ALA A 148 57.32 9.26 25.72
N GLY A 149 58.00 9.63 24.63
CA GLY A 149 57.38 9.87 23.33
C GLY A 149 56.68 8.63 22.76
N ALA A 150 57.29 7.45 22.88
CA ALA A 150 56.68 6.20 22.44
C ALA A 150 55.40 5.83 23.23
N ILE A 151 55.40 6.04 24.56
CA ILE A 151 54.22 5.82 25.40
C ILE A 151 53.10 6.81 25.02
N TYR A 152 53.45 8.08 24.77
CA TYR A 152 52.48 9.09 24.37
C TYR A 152 51.83 8.74 23.02
N VAL A 153 52.63 8.37 22.02
CA VAL A 153 52.13 7.92 20.69
C VAL A 153 51.26 6.67 20.83
N ALA A 154 51.66 5.69 21.65
CA ALA A 154 50.85 4.50 21.90
C ALA A 154 49.50 4.85 22.54
N SER A 155 49.47 5.81 23.47
CA SER A 155 48.23 6.25 24.12
C SER A 155 47.26 6.94 23.16
N LEU A 156 47.77 7.77 22.25
CA LEU A 156 46.97 8.41 21.19
C LEU A 156 46.38 7.37 20.22
N ILE A 157 47.19 6.37 19.83
CA ILE A 157 46.72 5.27 18.97
C ILE A 157 45.62 4.48 19.68
N LEU A 158 45.82 4.12 20.95
CA LEU A 158 44.84 3.35 21.73
C LEU A 158 43.52 4.13 21.90
N SER A 159 43.59 5.44 22.15
CA SER A 159 42.43 6.32 22.24
C SER A 159 41.68 6.43 20.91
N GLY A 160 42.41 6.53 19.78
CA GLY A 160 41.80 6.55 18.45
C GLY A 160 41.12 5.23 18.09
N LEU A 161 41.73 4.10 18.45
CA LEU A 161 41.13 2.77 18.26
C LEU A 161 39.87 2.59 19.11
N TYR A 162 39.89 3.07 20.36
CA TYR A 162 38.71 3.05 21.24
C TYR A 162 37.57 3.91 20.69
N ASP A 163 37.86 5.15 20.25
CA ASP A 163 36.84 6.02 19.64
C ASP A 163 36.28 5.41 18.35
N PHE A 164 37.13 4.85 17.49
CA PHE A 164 36.70 4.16 16.28
C PHE A 164 35.77 2.96 16.58
N ALA A 165 36.13 2.15 17.59
CA ALA A 165 35.31 1.02 18.03
C ALA A 165 33.96 1.49 18.60
N MET A 166 33.94 2.53 19.42
CA MET A 166 32.73 3.11 20.00
C MET A 166 31.81 3.71 18.93
N GLN A 167 32.38 4.46 17.98
CA GLN A 167 31.61 5.00 16.85
C GLN A 167 31.03 3.89 15.98
N ARG A 168 31.76 2.78 15.78
CA ARG A 168 31.26 1.62 15.06
C ARG A 168 30.07 0.98 15.79
N ALA A 169 30.19 0.72 17.10
CA ALA A 169 29.12 0.15 17.91
C ALA A 169 27.86 1.03 17.90
N TYR A 170 28.02 2.35 18.08
CA TYR A 170 26.89 3.30 18.03
C TYR A 170 26.21 3.34 16.66
N ARG A 171 26.98 3.28 15.56
CA ARG A 171 26.42 3.20 14.19
C ARG A 171 25.67 1.89 13.96
N GLU A 172 26.18 0.77 14.45
CA GLU A 172 25.52 -0.53 14.34
C GLU A 172 24.19 -0.56 15.12
N GLU A 173 24.17 -0.06 16.36
CA GLU A 173 22.95 0.08 17.16
C GLU A 173 21.91 0.98 16.49
N THR A 174 22.34 2.14 15.99
CA THR A 174 21.46 3.09 15.31
C THR A 174 20.88 2.50 14.02
N ARG A 175 21.69 1.79 13.23
CA ARG A 175 21.23 1.09 12.02
C ARG A 175 20.25 -0.03 12.34
N ALA A 176 20.49 -0.80 13.41
CA ALA A 176 19.59 -1.86 13.84
C ALA A 176 18.24 -1.29 14.30
N LYS A 177 18.25 -0.21 15.09
CA LYS A 177 17.03 0.50 15.52
C LYS A 177 16.24 1.07 14.35
N GLU A 178 16.94 1.70 13.41
CA GLU A 178 16.29 2.29 12.23
C GLU A 178 15.74 1.21 11.29
N ALA A 179 16.47 0.11 11.07
CA ALA A 179 15.98 -1.02 10.29
C ALA A 179 14.75 -1.68 10.94
N LEU A 180 14.74 -1.80 12.27
CA LEU A 180 13.58 -2.29 13.02
C LEU A 180 12.38 -1.35 12.83
N ARG A 181 12.57 -0.04 13.05
CA ARG A 181 11.53 0.98 12.85
C ARG A 181 10.96 0.95 11.43
N GLN A 182 11.82 0.89 10.42
CA GLN A 182 11.40 0.81 9.02
C GLN A 182 10.64 -0.48 8.71
N SER A 183 11.05 -1.61 9.31
CA SER A 183 10.33 -2.86 9.16
C SER A 183 8.96 -2.80 9.83
N GLU A 184 8.86 -2.27 11.04
CA GLU A 184 7.60 -2.10 11.77
C GLU A 184 6.65 -1.16 11.04
N GLU A 185 7.14 -0.03 10.54
CA GLU A 185 6.36 0.91 9.73
C GLU A 185 5.88 0.24 8.45
N ARG A 186 6.75 -0.49 7.75
CA ARG A 186 6.37 -1.24 6.56
C ARG A 186 5.26 -2.25 6.84
N TYR A 187 5.34 -3.02 7.92
CA TYR A 187 4.30 -3.98 8.28
C TYR A 187 2.99 -3.29 8.65
N ARG A 188 3.04 -2.20 9.43
CA ARG A 188 1.86 -1.40 9.77
C ARG A 188 1.18 -0.85 8.53
N THR A 189 1.94 -0.23 7.61
CA THR A 189 1.39 0.31 6.36
C THR A 189 0.74 -0.78 5.51
N ILE A 190 1.37 -1.96 5.36
CA ILE A 190 0.75 -3.08 4.62
C ILE A 190 -0.59 -3.46 5.26
N LEU A 191 -0.65 -3.63 6.58
CA LEU A 191 -1.88 -4.01 7.27
C LEU A 191 -2.96 -2.94 7.16
N ASP A 192 -2.62 -1.66 7.25
CA ASP A 192 -3.58 -0.56 7.22
C ASP A 192 -4.11 -0.25 5.81
N GLU A 193 -3.27 -0.42 4.78
CA GLU A 193 -3.64 -0.22 3.37
C GLU A 193 -4.34 -1.44 2.75
N MET A 194 -4.27 -2.61 3.39
CA MET A 194 -5.03 -3.78 2.96
C MET A 194 -6.54 -3.50 3.00
N GLY A 195 -7.21 -3.78 1.87
CA GLY A 195 -8.67 -3.68 1.77
C GLY A 195 -9.40 -4.80 2.53
N ASP A 196 -8.75 -5.95 2.69
CA ASP A 196 -9.27 -7.08 3.46
C ASP A 196 -8.95 -6.91 4.94
N GLY A 197 -9.89 -7.32 5.81
CA GLY A 197 -9.70 -7.34 7.25
C GLY A 197 -8.59 -8.30 7.65
N TYR A 198 -7.64 -7.86 8.45
CA TYR A 198 -6.66 -8.70 9.12
C TYR A 198 -6.98 -8.75 10.60
N PHE A 199 -6.97 -9.95 11.17
CA PHE A 199 -7.25 -10.15 12.58
C PHE A 199 -6.34 -11.20 13.20
N GLU A 200 -6.09 -11.06 14.50
CA GLU A 200 -5.49 -12.08 15.35
C GLU A 200 -6.38 -12.30 16.56
N THR A 201 -6.46 -13.55 17.03
CA THR A 201 -7.19 -13.93 18.23
C THR A 201 -6.35 -14.76 19.18
N ASP A 202 -6.68 -14.71 20.46
CA ASP A 202 -6.25 -15.72 21.43
C ASP A 202 -6.96 -17.08 21.20
N LEU A 203 -6.63 -18.09 22.03
CA LEU A 203 -7.27 -19.41 21.98
C LEU A 203 -8.76 -19.40 22.38
N ALA A 204 -9.22 -18.38 23.11
CA ALA A 204 -10.63 -18.20 23.44
C ALA A 204 -11.41 -17.50 22.32
N GLY A 205 -10.70 -17.01 21.29
CA GLY A 205 -11.26 -16.32 20.15
C GLY A 205 -11.54 -14.83 20.40
N ASN A 206 -10.86 -14.22 21.37
CA ASN A 206 -10.89 -12.77 21.58
C ASN A 206 -9.89 -12.10 20.64
N LEU A 207 -10.30 -11.04 19.96
CA LEU A 207 -9.44 -10.28 19.05
C LEU A 207 -8.28 -9.62 19.80
N THR A 208 -7.04 -10.01 19.49
CA THR A 208 -5.82 -9.42 20.04
C THR A 208 -5.25 -8.35 19.12
N LEU A 209 -5.55 -8.44 17.82
CA LEU A 209 -5.13 -7.46 16.81
C LEU A 209 -6.19 -7.37 15.71
N ALA A 210 -6.42 -6.16 15.21
CA ALA A 210 -7.26 -5.89 14.05
C ALA A 210 -6.74 -4.68 13.27
N ASN A 211 -6.68 -4.79 11.94
CA ASN A 211 -6.40 -3.65 11.06
C ASN A 211 -7.66 -2.78 10.85
N ASP A 212 -7.49 -1.63 10.19
CA ASP A 212 -8.62 -0.72 9.94
C ASP A 212 -9.73 -1.34 9.07
N ALA A 213 -9.39 -2.25 8.15
CA ALA A 213 -10.38 -2.92 7.32
C ALA A 213 -11.28 -3.86 8.13
N GLN A 214 -10.72 -4.58 9.11
CA GLN A 214 -11.49 -5.45 10.01
C GLN A 214 -12.44 -4.62 10.89
N ILE A 215 -11.98 -3.46 11.35
CA ILE A 215 -12.80 -2.55 12.16
C ILE A 215 -13.98 -2.01 11.34
N ARG A 216 -13.73 -1.57 10.09
CA ARG A 216 -14.80 -1.16 9.16
C ARG A 216 -15.77 -2.28 8.84
N LEU A 217 -15.28 -3.52 8.71
CA LEU A 217 -16.12 -4.68 8.42
C LEU A 217 -17.15 -4.94 9.53
N LEU A 218 -16.70 -4.86 10.78
CA LEU A 218 -17.52 -5.07 11.98
C LEU A 218 -18.39 -3.85 12.34
N ASP A 219 -18.07 -2.69 11.77
CA ASP A 219 -18.72 -1.40 12.00
C ASP A 219 -18.68 -0.97 13.47
N CYS A 220 -17.56 -1.21 14.13
CA CYS A 220 -17.34 -0.90 15.56
C CYS A 220 -16.13 0.01 15.78
N SER A 221 -15.99 0.57 16.98
CA SER A 221 -14.78 1.35 17.31
C SER A 221 -13.56 0.46 17.52
N ARG A 222 -12.35 1.01 17.34
CA ARG A 222 -11.09 0.27 17.55
C ARG A 222 -10.96 -0.21 19.00
N GLU A 223 -11.41 0.62 19.94
CA GLU A 223 -11.37 0.36 21.38
C GLU A 223 -12.29 -0.81 21.77
N GLU A 224 -13.43 -0.94 21.10
CA GLU A 224 -14.36 -2.06 21.32
C GLU A 224 -13.94 -3.32 20.57
N THR A 225 -13.27 -3.18 19.42
CA THR A 225 -12.84 -4.31 18.58
C THR A 225 -11.82 -5.19 19.31
N ILE A 226 -10.82 -4.59 19.95
CA ILE A 226 -9.78 -5.36 20.66
C ILE A 226 -10.35 -5.92 21.95
N GLY A 227 -10.25 -7.24 22.12
CA GLY A 227 -10.86 -7.99 23.20
C GLY A 227 -12.27 -8.51 22.88
N MET A 228 -12.90 -8.05 21.78
CA MET A 228 -14.18 -8.58 21.35
C MET A 228 -14.04 -10.05 20.94
N ASN A 229 -14.94 -10.90 21.42
CA ASN A 229 -14.97 -12.31 21.07
C ASN A 229 -15.69 -12.53 19.74
N TYR A 230 -15.23 -13.46 18.89
CA TYR A 230 -15.85 -13.73 17.59
C TYR A 230 -17.35 -14.03 17.65
N ARG A 231 -17.83 -14.53 18.79
CA ARG A 231 -19.24 -14.82 19.05
C ARG A 231 -20.13 -13.58 19.04
N ALA A 232 -19.56 -12.39 19.23
CA ALA A 232 -20.32 -11.13 19.20
C ALA A 232 -20.73 -10.73 17.78
N PHE A 233 -19.88 -11.02 16.79
CA PHE A 233 -20.10 -10.68 15.38
C PHE A 233 -20.39 -11.89 14.49
N THR A 234 -20.64 -13.05 15.09
CA THR A 234 -21.10 -14.26 14.38
C THR A 234 -22.58 -14.49 14.72
N PRO A 235 -23.47 -14.72 13.74
CA PRO A 235 -24.86 -15.06 14.02
C PRO A 235 -24.97 -16.27 14.95
N ALA A 236 -25.94 -16.24 15.88
CA ALA A 236 -26.08 -17.24 16.93
C ALA A 236 -26.18 -18.68 16.39
N GLU A 237 -26.82 -18.84 15.24
CA GLU A 237 -26.96 -20.10 14.51
C GLU A 237 -25.61 -20.66 13.98
N GLN A 238 -24.62 -19.81 13.70
CA GLN A 238 -23.32 -20.20 13.14
C GLN A 238 -22.21 -20.31 14.18
N VAL A 239 -22.41 -19.75 15.38
CA VAL A 239 -21.42 -19.76 16.47
C VAL A 239 -20.85 -21.15 16.76
N LYS A 240 -21.69 -22.20 16.73
CA LYS A 240 -21.24 -23.58 16.96
C LYS A 240 -20.32 -24.07 15.85
N ALA A 241 -20.66 -23.82 14.59
CA ALA A 241 -19.86 -24.23 13.44
C ALA A 241 -18.50 -23.53 13.44
N VAL A 242 -18.46 -22.23 13.75
CA VAL A 242 -17.22 -21.46 13.86
C VAL A 242 -16.35 -21.98 15.01
N SER A 243 -16.93 -22.29 16.17
CA SER A 243 -16.21 -22.91 17.30
C SER A 243 -15.59 -24.26 16.90
N GLU A 244 -16.33 -25.11 16.20
CA GLU A 244 -15.83 -26.41 15.73
C GLU A 244 -14.68 -26.25 14.72
N ALA A 245 -14.71 -25.19 13.90
CA ALA A 245 -13.62 -24.84 12.99
C ALA A 245 -12.34 -24.43 13.75
N TYR A 246 -12.46 -23.55 14.75
CA TYR A 246 -11.33 -23.19 15.64
C TYR A 246 -10.77 -24.39 16.39
N ASP A 247 -11.63 -25.26 16.93
CA ASP A 247 -11.21 -26.48 17.62
C ASP A 247 -10.47 -27.46 16.69
N ARG A 248 -10.86 -27.52 15.42
CA ARG A 248 -10.17 -28.33 14.40
C ARG A 248 -8.80 -27.74 14.10
N MET A 249 -8.72 -26.43 13.86
CA MET A 249 -7.44 -25.74 13.62
C MET A 249 -6.48 -25.93 14.81
N TYR A 250 -6.97 -25.85 16.04
CA TYR A 250 -6.16 -26.09 17.24
C TYR A 250 -5.64 -27.53 17.32
N ARG A 251 -6.51 -28.52 17.08
CA ARG A 251 -6.14 -29.94 17.23
C ARG A 251 -5.24 -30.47 16.11
N THR A 252 -5.48 -30.02 14.89
CA THR A 252 -4.81 -30.54 13.69
C THR A 252 -3.66 -29.65 13.23
N GLY A 253 -3.71 -28.35 13.53
CA GLY A 253 -2.82 -27.36 12.96
C GLY A 253 -3.09 -27.03 11.49
N GLU A 254 -4.14 -27.61 10.89
CA GLU A 254 -4.55 -27.31 9.51
C GLU A 254 -5.25 -25.95 9.45
N PRO A 255 -4.97 -25.12 8.43
CA PRO A 255 -5.62 -23.83 8.28
C PRO A 255 -7.07 -23.97 7.79
N LEU A 256 -7.89 -22.97 8.13
CA LEU A 256 -9.19 -22.74 7.52
C LEU A 256 -8.99 -21.85 6.29
N ILE A 257 -9.48 -22.28 5.13
CA ILE A 257 -9.31 -21.55 3.87
C ILE A 257 -10.69 -21.30 3.26
N ASP A 258 -10.94 -20.06 2.84
CA ASP A 258 -12.09 -19.60 2.07
C ASP A 258 -13.46 -19.98 2.66
N LEU A 259 -13.59 -19.93 3.99
CA LEU A 259 -14.87 -20.15 4.65
C LEU A 259 -15.79 -18.94 4.41
N CYS A 260 -16.84 -19.14 3.64
CA CYS A 260 -17.93 -18.18 3.56
C CYS A 260 -18.79 -18.26 4.83
N ALA A 261 -18.81 -17.19 5.61
CA ALA A 261 -19.60 -17.08 6.83
C ALA A 261 -20.44 -15.80 6.82
N ASP A 262 -21.53 -15.81 7.57
CA ASP A 262 -22.32 -14.62 7.81
C ASP A 262 -21.68 -13.83 8.96
N ILE A 263 -21.70 -12.51 8.84
CA ILE A 263 -21.21 -11.60 9.88
C ILE A 263 -22.36 -10.72 10.36
N MET A 264 -22.40 -10.48 11.67
CA MET A 264 -23.26 -9.49 12.29
C MET A 264 -22.44 -8.23 12.57
N ARG A 265 -22.84 -7.11 11.99
CA ARG A 265 -22.28 -5.79 12.29
C ARG A 265 -22.92 -5.22 13.56
N GLU A 266 -22.29 -4.21 14.17
CA GLU A 266 -22.78 -3.57 15.39
C GLU A 266 -24.17 -2.93 15.22
N ASP A 267 -24.45 -2.37 14.04
CA ASP A 267 -25.75 -1.80 13.67
C ASP A 267 -26.88 -2.86 13.54
N GLY A 268 -26.55 -4.14 13.70
CA GLY A 268 -27.45 -5.27 13.56
C GLY A 268 -27.63 -5.75 12.11
N SER A 269 -26.98 -5.11 11.14
CA SER A 269 -27.01 -5.54 9.75
C SER A 269 -26.22 -6.83 9.55
N ARG A 270 -26.71 -7.67 8.62
CA ARG A 270 -26.02 -8.88 8.19
C ARG A 270 -25.13 -8.58 6.99
N GLY A 271 -23.91 -9.07 7.04
CA GLY A 271 -22.96 -9.10 5.94
C GLY A 271 -22.48 -10.52 5.65
N PHE A 272 -21.67 -10.66 4.61
CA PHE A 272 -21.03 -11.91 4.25
C PHE A 272 -19.52 -11.71 4.20
N ALA A 273 -18.78 -12.63 4.81
CA ALA A 273 -17.34 -12.62 4.82
C ALA A 273 -16.75 -13.94 4.30
N GLU A 274 -15.67 -13.83 3.54
CA GLU A 274 -14.80 -14.95 3.16
C GLU A 274 -13.59 -14.93 4.10
N ILE A 275 -13.45 -15.98 4.91
CA ILE A 275 -12.50 -16.03 6.03
C ILE A 275 -11.47 -17.12 5.77
N SER A 276 -10.20 -16.73 5.85
CA SER A 276 -9.07 -17.66 5.90
C SER A 276 -8.29 -17.44 7.19
N ALA A 277 -8.11 -18.49 7.98
CA ALA A 277 -7.45 -18.43 9.29
C ALA A 277 -6.37 -19.50 9.46
N PHE A 278 -5.29 -19.13 10.14
CA PHE A 278 -4.07 -19.90 10.33
C PHE A 278 -3.67 -19.92 11.81
N PRO A 279 -3.18 -21.05 12.34
CA PRO A 279 -2.71 -21.10 13.72
C PRO A 279 -1.43 -20.27 13.90
N ILE A 280 -1.37 -19.51 14.99
CA ILE A 280 -0.17 -18.83 15.47
C ILE A 280 0.54 -19.77 16.44
N ARG A 281 1.85 -19.98 16.25
CA ARG A 281 2.67 -20.85 17.10
C ARG A 281 3.67 -20.04 17.91
N SER A 282 3.87 -20.42 19.16
CA SER A 282 4.98 -19.94 20.00
C SER A 282 6.31 -20.51 19.52
N ASP A 283 7.42 -19.99 20.08
CA ASP A 283 8.78 -20.51 19.87
C ASP A 283 8.93 -22.00 20.24
N LYS A 284 8.04 -22.53 21.09
CA LYS A 284 7.99 -23.95 21.47
C LYS A 284 7.16 -24.82 20.52
N GLY A 285 6.55 -24.23 19.50
CA GLY A 285 5.69 -24.91 18.52
C GLY A 285 4.22 -25.08 18.95
N GLU A 286 3.88 -24.66 20.17
CA GLU A 286 2.51 -24.69 20.71
C GLU A 286 1.63 -23.62 20.07
N ILE A 287 0.38 -23.95 19.75
CA ILE A 287 -0.57 -22.98 19.18
C ILE A 287 -1.05 -22.04 20.30
N THR A 288 -0.87 -20.73 20.10
CA THR A 288 -1.22 -19.68 21.08
C THR A 288 -2.41 -18.84 20.67
N GLY A 289 -2.90 -19.02 19.45
CA GLY A 289 -3.97 -18.22 18.88
C GLY A 289 -4.13 -18.47 17.39
N PHE A 290 -4.88 -17.59 16.73
CA PHE A 290 -5.16 -17.69 15.30
C PHE A 290 -4.97 -16.33 14.65
N ARG A 291 -4.51 -16.30 13.41
CA ARG A 291 -4.49 -15.09 12.58
C ARG A 291 -5.25 -15.36 11.30
N GLY A 292 -5.95 -14.38 10.79
CA GLY A 292 -6.71 -14.57 9.57
C GLY A 292 -6.89 -13.30 8.77
N VAL A 293 -7.34 -13.53 7.55
CA VAL A 293 -7.86 -12.49 6.67
C VAL A 293 -9.35 -12.71 6.45
N CYS A 294 -10.06 -11.60 6.34
CA CYS A 294 -11.50 -11.54 6.24
C CYS A 294 -11.87 -10.59 5.12
N ARG A 295 -12.41 -11.11 4.02
CA ARG A 295 -12.85 -10.29 2.88
C ARG A 295 -14.35 -10.09 2.96
N ASP A 296 -14.80 -8.83 2.91
CA ASP A 296 -16.22 -8.52 2.74
C ASP A 296 -16.66 -8.94 1.33
N ILE A 297 -17.58 -9.88 1.24
CA ILE A 297 -18.19 -10.34 -0.02
C ILE A 297 -19.68 -9.97 -0.09
N THR A 298 -20.14 -9.08 0.78
CA THR A 298 -21.56 -8.68 0.89
C THR A 298 -22.08 -8.11 -0.41
N GLU A 299 -21.36 -7.16 -1.01
CA GLU A 299 -21.77 -6.54 -2.28
C GLU A 299 -21.83 -7.56 -3.41
N ARG A 300 -20.80 -8.42 -3.53
CA ARG A 300 -20.74 -9.51 -4.51
C ARG A 300 -21.96 -10.43 -4.39
N LYS A 301 -22.25 -10.92 -3.17
CA LYS A 301 -23.39 -11.81 -2.94
C LYS A 301 -24.73 -11.12 -3.20
N ARG A 302 -24.90 -9.85 -2.79
CA ARG A 302 -26.13 -9.09 -3.09
C ARG A 302 -26.33 -8.91 -4.58
N MET A 303 -25.28 -8.69 -5.36
CA MET A 303 -25.36 -8.61 -6.82
C MET A 303 -25.71 -9.97 -7.44
N GLU A 304 -25.12 -11.06 -6.97
CA GLU A 304 -25.43 -12.42 -7.42
C GLU A 304 -26.88 -12.82 -7.10
N GLU A 305 -27.35 -12.50 -5.89
CA GLU A 305 -28.74 -12.71 -5.46
C GLU A 305 -29.70 -11.85 -6.27
N ALA A 306 -29.38 -10.57 -6.50
CA ALA A 306 -30.21 -9.68 -7.33
C ALA A 306 -30.29 -10.15 -8.78
N LEU A 307 -29.17 -10.61 -9.36
CA LEU A 307 -29.14 -11.16 -10.71
C LEU A 307 -29.97 -12.45 -10.81
N THR A 308 -29.82 -13.33 -9.81
CA THR A 308 -30.58 -14.58 -9.74
C THR A 308 -32.08 -14.29 -9.59
N GLY A 309 -32.45 -13.41 -8.66
CA GLY A 309 -33.83 -12.98 -8.45
C GLY A 309 -34.44 -12.34 -9.69
N ALA A 310 -33.72 -11.44 -10.37
CA ALA A 310 -34.18 -10.84 -11.62
C ALA A 310 -34.35 -11.88 -12.75
N ALA A 311 -33.46 -12.87 -12.85
CA ALA A 311 -33.59 -13.95 -13.82
C ALA A 311 -34.78 -14.86 -13.53
N GLU A 312 -35.07 -15.13 -12.25
CA GLU A 312 -36.24 -15.88 -11.82
C GLU A 312 -37.54 -15.13 -12.09
N GLU A 313 -37.62 -13.85 -11.70
CA GLU A 313 -38.77 -12.97 -11.95
C GLU A 313 -39.07 -12.84 -13.45
N TRP A 314 -38.03 -12.65 -14.27
CA TRP A 314 -38.16 -12.59 -15.72
C TRP A 314 -38.78 -13.88 -16.28
N ARG A 315 -38.28 -15.03 -15.81
CA ARG A 315 -38.76 -16.34 -16.25
C ARG A 315 -40.20 -16.59 -15.80
N GLU A 316 -40.54 -16.28 -14.56
CA GLU A 316 -41.91 -16.45 -14.05
C GLU A 316 -42.91 -15.56 -14.80
N THR A 317 -42.55 -14.30 -15.03
CA THR A 317 -43.36 -13.37 -15.81
C THR A 317 -43.57 -13.89 -17.22
N PHE A 318 -42.49 -14.29 -17.89
CA PHE A 318 -42.52 -14.84 -19.25
C PHE A 318 -43.37 -16.11 -19.35
N ASP A 319 -43.26 -17.00 -18.36
CA ASP A 319 -44.02 -18.25 -18.29
C ASP A 319 -45.48 -18.09 -17.88
N SER A 320 -45.83 -16.98 -17.22
CA SER A 320 -47.21 -16.67 -16.83
C SER A 320 -48.10 -16.23 -18.00
N ILE A 321 -47.50 -15.86 -19.13
CA ILE A 321 -48.23 -15.46 -20.34
C ILE A 321 -48.94 -16.68 -20.94
N SER A 322 -50.26 -16.57 -21.11
CA SER A 322 -51.09 -17.65 -21.68
C SER A 322 -50.86 -17.90 -23.17
N ASP A 323 -50.51 -16.86 -23.93
CA ASP A 323 -50.16 -16.99 -25.34
C ASP A 323 -48.78 -17.64 -25.49
N ALA A 324 -48.56 -18.38 -26.58
CA ALA A 324 -47.28 -18.97 -26.88
C ALA A 324 -46.29 -17.87 -27.30
N VAL A 325 -45.25 -17.65 -26.49
CA VAL A 325 -44.23 -16.63 -26.78
C VAL A 325 -42.88 -17.28 -26.99
N SER A 326 -42.22 -16.92 -28.08
CA SER A 326 -40.82 -17.30 -28.35
C SER A 326 -39.99 -16.11 -28.82
N ILE A 327 -38.68 -16.17 -28.56
CA ILE A 327 -37.70 -15.21 -29.06
C ILE A 327 -36.82 -15.95 -30.05
N CYS A 328 -36.75 -15.45 -31.26
CA CYS A 328 -36.01 -16.03 -32.37
C CYS A 328 -34.81 -15.15 -32.76
N SER A 329 -33.71 -15.75 -33.22
CA SER A 329 -32.62 -15.04 -33.89
C SER A 329 -33.05 -14.57 -35.29
N THR A 330 -32.25 -13.71 -35.92
CA THR A 330 -32.47 -13.25 -37.31
C THR A 330 -32.48 -14.39 -38.33
N ASP A 331 -31.90 -15.54 -38.00
CA ASP A 331 -31.84 -16.73 -38.85
C ASP A 331 -32.96 -17.73 -38.53
N CYS A 332 -34.06 -17.27 -37.91
CA CYS A 332 -35.21 -18.09 -37.50
C CYS A 332 -34.90 -19.14 -36.43
N ARG A 333 -33.78 -19.07 -35.69
CA ARG A 333 -33.49 -20.03 -34.60
C ARG A 333 -34.16 -19.60 -33.30
N LEU A 334 -34.80 -20.53 -32.61
CA LEU A 334 -35.41 -20.31 -31.31
C LEU A 334 -34.31 -20.13 -30.25
N LEU A 335 -34.26 -18.93 -29.68
CA LEU A 335 -33.36 -18.59 -28.58
C LEU A 335 -34.02 -18.90 -27.24
N ARG A 336 -35.32 -18.60 -27.11
CA ARG A 336 -36.12 -18.85 -25.90
C ARG A 336 -37.58 -19.09 -26.25
N ALA A 337 -38.29 -19.82 -25.39
CA ALA A 337 -39.73 -20.05 -25.49
C ALA A 337 -40.35 -20.17 -24.09
N ASN A 338 -41.54 -19.61 -23.90
CA ASN A 338 -42.24 -19.67 -22.62
C ASN A 338 -42.93 -21.03 -22.42
N LYS A 339 -43.54 -21.21 -21.24
CA LYS A 339 -44.36 -22.39 -20.94
C LYS A 339 -45.43 -22.67 -21.99
N ALA A 340 -46.24 -21.66 -22.32
CA ALA A 340 -47.37 -21.82 -23.22
C ALA A 340 -46.95 -22.28 -24.62
N PHE A 341 -45.80 -21.80 -25.12
CA PHE A 341 -45.22 -22.28 -26.37
C PHE A 341 -44.88 -23.77 -26.29
N ALA A 342 -44.14 -24.18 -25.25
CA ALA A 342 -43.77 -25.59 -25.08
C ALA A 342 -45.00 -26.51 -25.00
N ASP A 343 -46.04 -26.07 -24.30
CA ASP A 343 -47.29 -26.80 -24.14
C ASP A 343 -48.09 -26.88 -25.47
N MET A 344 -48.21 -25.75 -26.19
CA MET A 344 -48.93 -25.64 -27.47
C MET A 344 -48.29 -26.48 -28.58
N PHE A 345 -46.96 -26.45 -28.70
CA PHE A 345 -46.23 -27.19 -29.75
C PHE A 345 -45.72 -28.56 -29.27
N HIS A 346 -46.24 -29.05 -28.14
CA HIS A 346 -45.96 -30.37 -27.56
C HIS A 346 -44.46 -30.73 -27.50
N THR A 347 -43.63 -29.76 -27.11
CA THR A 347 -42.18 -29.88 -27.13
C THR A 347 -41.58 -29.58 -25.75
N GLU A 348 -40.58 -30.36 -25.35
CA GLU A 348 -39.81 -30.09 -24.14
C GLU A 348 -38.91 -28.85 -24.31
N ARG A 349 -38.94 -27.92 -23.34
CA ARG A 349 -38.17 -26.66 -23.38
C ARG A 349 -36.69 -26.84 -23.68
N GLY A 350 -36.05 -27.85 -23.09
CA GLY A 350 -34.63 -28.14 -23.28
C GLY A 350 -34.27 -28.57 -24.71
N LYS A 351 -35.27 -28.93 -25.54
CA LYS A 351 -35.10 -29.34 -26.93
C LYS A 351 -35.49 -28.24 -27.93
N ILE A 352 -36.00 -27.10 -27.45
CA ILE A 352 -36.45 -25.97 -28.29
C ILE A 352 -35.26 -25.11 -28.74
N VAL A 353 -34.31 -24.86 -27.84
CA VAL A 353 -33.18 -23.96 -28.09
C VAL A 353 -32.38 -24.46 -29.29
N ASP A 354 -32.01 -23.53 -30.17
CA ASP A 354 -31.30 -23.73 -31.44
C ASP A 354 -32.07 -24.46 -32.54
N LYS A 355 -33.33 -24.85 -32.32
CA LYS A 355 -34.23 -25.33 -33.39
C LYS A 355 -34.76 -24.17 -34.22
N TYR A 356 -35.14 -24.44 -35.46
CA TYR A 356 -35.75 -23.39 -36.28
C TYR A 356 -37.24 -23.24 -35.95
N CYS A 357 -37.75 -22.01 -35.95
CA CYS A 357 -39.16 -21.76 -35.64
C CYS A 357 -40.10 -22.49 -36.61
N TYR A 358 -39.74 -22.60 -37.89
CA TYR A 358 -40.52 -23.32 -38.89
C TYR A 358 -40.46 -24.86 -38.73
N GLU A 359 -39.43 -25.42 -38.09
CA GLU A 359 -39.36 -26.85 -37.78
C GLU A 359 -40.36 -27.21 -36.68
N ILE A 360 -40.49 -26.35 -35.67
CA ILE A 360 -41.35 -26.60 -34.51
C ILE A 360 -42.81 -26.22 -34.81
N ILE A 361 -43.04 -25.05 -35.43
CA ILE A 361 -44.40 -24.52 -35.64
C ILE A 361 -45.07 -25.22 -36.83
N HIS A 362 -44.35 -25.39 -37.94
CA HIS A 362 -44.91 -25.86 -39.21
C HIS A 362 -44.49 -27.29 -39.59
N GLY A 363 -43.53 -27.90 -38.88
CA GLY A 363 -42.96 -29.19 -39.26
C GLY A 363 -42.18 -29.15 -40.58
N LEU A 364 -41.65 -27.99 -40.97
CA LEU A 364 -40.95 -27.77 -42.24
C LEU A 364 -39.44 -27.66 -42.05
N ASN A 365 -38.69 -27.73 -43.16
CA ASN A 365 -37.24 -27.51 -43.18
C ASN A 365 -36.85 -26.12 -43.71
N GLU A 366 -37.83 -25.31 -44.08
CA GLU A 366 -37.63 -23.95 -44.58
C GLU A 366 -38.80 -23.04 -44.16
N PRO A 367 -38.60 -21.71 -44.13
CA PRO A 367 -39.67 -20.76 -43.79
C PRO A 367 -40.85 -20.83 -44.77
N VAL A 368 -42.06 -20.66 -44.25
CA VAL A 368 -43.28 -20.60 -45.06
C VAL A 368 -43.31 -19.37 -45.98
N SER A 369 -43.98 -19.51 -47.13
CA SER A 369 -44.26 -18.36 -48.01
C SER A 369 -45.12 -17.33 -47.26
N GLY A 370 -44.65 -16.08 -47.18
CA GLY A 370 -45.33 -15.04 -46.40
C GLY A 370 -45.06 -15.09 -44.90
N CYS A 371 -43.96 -15.71 -44.46
CA CYS A 371 -43.58 -15.80 -43.05
C CYS A 371 -43.49 -14.40 -42.38
N PRO A 372 -44.27 -14.13 -41.32
CA PRO A 372 -44.20 -12.85 -40.59
C PRO A 372 -42.81 -12.54 -40.02
N HIS A 373 -42.04 -13.57 -39.63
CA HIS A 373 -40.65 -13.39 -39.17
C HIS A 373 -39.78 -12.70 -40.22
N LEU A 374 -39.81 -13.19 -41.47
CA LEU A 374 -39.01 -12.63 -42.56
C LEU A 374 -39.52 -11.24 -42.98
N GLU A 375 -40.82 -11.01 -42.88
CA GLU A 375 -41.40 -9.68 -43.11
C GLU A 375 -40.95 -8.67 -42.06
N THR A 376 -40.99 -9.03 -40.78
CA THR A 376 -40.47 -8.20 -39.68
C THR A 376 -38.98 -7.92 -39.88
N LEU A 377 -38.18 -8.92 -40.25
CA LEU A 377 -36.75 -8.72 -40.52
C LEU A 377 -36.50 -7.76 -41.69
N LYS A 378 -37.31 -7.84 -42.75
CA LYS A 378 -37.20 -7.00 -43.95
C LYS A 378 -37.67 -5.56 -43.71
N THR A 379 -38.72 -5.38 -42.92
CA THR A 379 -39.38 -4.07 -42.72
C THR A 379 -38.94 -3.34 -41.46
N SER A 380 -38.28 -4.05 -40.53
CA SER A 380 -37.98 -3.59 -39.17
C SER A 380 -39.21 -3.11 -38.39
N LYS A 381 -40.41 -3.60 -38.76
CA LYS A 381 -41.69 -3.28 -38.11
C LYS A 381 -42.41 -4.56 -37.70
N PRO A 382 -43.33 -4.48 -36.72
CA PRO A 382 -44.17 -5.62 -36.39
C PRO A 382 -44.97 -6.09 -37.62
N ALA A 383 -45.06 -7.41 -37.77
CA ALA A 383 -45.87 -8.06 -38.80
C ALA A 383 -46.74 -9.12 -38.14
N GLY A 384 -47.80 -9.57 -38.81
CA GLY A 384 -48.66 -10.60 -38.27
C GLY A 384 -49.58 -11.22 -39.32
N ALA A 385 -50.05 -12.43 -39.03
CA ALA A 385 -50.95 -13.17 -39.89
C ALA A 385 -51.85 -14.09 -39.07
N GLU A 386 -53.10 -14.22 -39.51
CA GLU A 386 -54.01 -15.29 -39.09
C GLU A 386 -53.98 -16.40 -40.13
N PHE A 387 -53.75 -17.64 -39.71
CA PHE A 387 -53.76 -18.80 -40.60
C PHE A 387 -54.18 -20.07 -39.88
N PHE A 388 -54.65 -21.05 -40.65
CA PHE A 388 -54.83 -22.41 -40.16
C PHE A 388 -53.50 -23.14 -40.26
N GLU A 389 -53.00 -23.67 -39.13
CA GLU A 389 -51.77 -24.46 -39.08
C GLU A 389 -52.09 -25.95 -39.20
N PRO A 390 -51.84 -26.59 -40.37
CA PRO A 390 -52.20 -28.00 -40.56
C PRO A 390 -51.41 -28.96 -39.67
N HIS A 391 -50.18 -28.60 -39.28
CA HIS A 391 -49.34 -29.43 -38.42
C HIS A 391 -49.97 -29.65 -37.04
N LEU A 392 -50.71 -28.64 -36.55
CA LEU A 392 -51.31 -28.62 -35.20
C LEU A 392 -52.83 -28.78 -35.22
N GLY A 393 -53.47 -28.58 -36.39
CA GLY A 393 -54.92 -28.67 -36.53
C GLY A 393 -55.68 -27.54 -35.84
N MET A 394 -55.09 -26.34 -35.76
CA MET A 394 -55.66 -25.17 -35.09
C MET A 394 -55.46 -23.89 -35.89
N TYR A 395 -56.30 -22.89 -35.62
CA TYR A 395 -56.13 -21.53 -36.15
C TYR A 395 -55.22 -20.72 -35.22
N LEU A 396 -54.18 -20.12 -35.79
CA LEU A 396 -53.22 -19.30 -35.08
C LEU A 396 -53.29 -17.85 -35.56
N GLU A 397 -53.27 -16.92 -34.60
CA GLU A 397 -52.89 -15.53 -34.81
C GLU A 397 -51.41 -15.39 -34.40
N LEU A 398 -50.53 -15.16 -35.37
CA LEU A 398 -49.11 -14.95 -35.13
C LEU A 398 -48.77 -13.47 -35.30
N THR A 399 -48.15 -12.88 -34.28
CA THR A 399 -47.54 -11.54 -34.35
C THR A 399 -46.05 -11.64 -34.11
N THR A 400 -45.25 -10.94 -34.92
CA THR A 400 -43.80 -10.86 -34.81
C THR A 400 -43.35 -9.42 -34.60
N SER A 401 -42.45 -9.18 -33.64
CA SER A 401 -41.94 -7.84 -33.31
C SER A 401 -40.41 -7.84 -33.17
N PRO A 402 -39.68 -6.85 -33.73
CA PRO A 402 -38.23 -6.81 -33.69
C PRO A 402 -37.70 -6.33 -32.32
N ILE A 403 -36.58 -6.90 -31.88
CA ILE A 403 -35.77 -6.44 -30.75
C ILE A 403 -34.52 -5.76 -31.32
N PHE A 404 -34.22 -4.55 -30.86
CA PHE A 404 -33.07 -3.76 -31.32
C PHE A 404 -31.95 -3.73 -30.28
N ASP A 405 -30.70 -3.65 -30.73
CA ASP A 405 -29.57 -3.22 -29.88
C ASP A 405 -29.44 -1.70 -29.79
N ASP A 406 -28.49 -1.23 -28.98
CA ASP A 406 -28.16 0.19 -28.81
C ASP A 406 -27.69 0.88 -30.11
N LYS A 407 -27.35 0.10 -31.15
CA LYS A 407 -26.91 0.59 -32.46
C LYS A 407 -28.05 0.59 -33.49
N GLY A 408 -29.25 0.15 -33.10
CA GLY A 408 -30.43 0.07 -33.97
C GLY A 408 -30.47 -1.15 -34.88
N ALA A 409 -29.60 -2.15 -34.70
CA ALA A 409 -29.64 -3.41 -35.42
C ALA A 409 -30.61 -4.40 -34.76
N ILE A 410 -31.29 -5.23 -35.56
CA ILE A 410 -32.18 -6.27 -35.03
C ILE A 410 -31.33 -7.41 -34.45
N THR A 411 -31.50 -7.68 -33.16
CA THR A 411 -30.81 -8.77 -32.44
C THR A 411 -31.67 -10.01 -32.30
N GLY A 412 -32.98 -9.85 -32.38
CA GLY A 412 -33.94 -10.95 -32.31
C GLY A 412 -35.34 -10.50 -32.68
N ILE A 413 -36.25 -11.45 -32.78
CA ILE A 413 -37.66 -11.22 -33.12
C ILE A 413 -38.51 -12.00 -32.11
N VAL A 414 -39.39 -11.28 -31.42
CA VAL A 414 -40.41 -11.87 -30.53
C VAL A 414 -41.56 -12.38 -31.37
N HIS A 415 -41.95 -13.63 -31.16
CA HIS A 415 -43.13 -14.26 -31.75
C HIS A 415 -44.17 -14.42 -30.64
N VAL A 416 -45.40 -13.99 -30.90
CA VAL A 416 -46.56 -14.25 -30.05
C VAL A 416 -47.56 -14.98 -30.92
N ALA A 417 -47.84 -16.24 -30.58
CA ALA A 417 -48.83 -17.08 -31.24
C ALA A 417 -50.00 -17.32 -30.28
N ARG A 418 -51.19 -16.98 -30.74
CA ARG A 418 -52.44 -17.21 -30.01
C ARG A 418 -53.28 -18.23 -30.75
N ASP A 419 -53.79 -19.21 -30.03
CA ASP A 419 -54.82 -20.11 -30.55
C ASP A 419 -56.16 -19.36 -30.60
N ILE A 420 -56.65 -19.15 -31.82
CA ILE A 420 -57.93 -18.48 -32.10
C ILE A 420 -58.97 -19.47 -32.63
N THR A 421 -58.76 -20.78 -32.46
CA THR A 421 -59.66 -21.83 -32.97
C THR A 421 -61.06 -21.71 -32.40
N GLU A 422 -61.18 -21.48 -31.09
CA GLU A 422 -62.49 -21.29 -30.47
C GLU A 422 -63.18 -20.02 -30.99
N HIS A 423 -62.43 -18.93 -31.14
CA HIS A 423 -62.93 -17.68 -31.69
C HIS A 423 -63.45 -17.87 -33.13
N LYS A 424 -62.69 -18.56 -34.00
CA LYS A 424 -63.12 -18.85 -35.38
C LYS A 424 -64.36 -19.74 -35.43
N ARG A 425 -64.47 -20.75 -34.56
CA ARG A 425 -65.68 -21.60 -34.49
C ARG A 425 -66.91 -20.81 -34.05
N GLN A 426 -66.76 -19.90 -33.08
CA GLN A 426 -67.85 -19.02 -32.64
C GLN A 426 -68.26 -18.04 -33.75
N GLU A 427 -67.30 -17.46 -34.46
CA GLU A 427 -67.52 -16.56 -35.60
C GLU A 427 -68.29 -17.26 -36.73
N GLU A 428 -67.90 -18.49 -37.10
CA GLU A 428 -68.60 -19.28 -38.11
C GLU A 428 -70.03 -19.65 -37.69
N GLN A 429 -70.24 -20.02 -36.42
CA GLN A 429 -71.57 -20.32 -35.89
C GLN A 429 -72.49 -19.10 -35.95
N LEU A 430 -71.97 -17.91 -35.60
CA LEU A 430 -72.71 -16.65 -35.70
C LEU A 430 -73.06 -16.33 -37.16
N MET A 431 -72.09 -16.44 -38.07
CA MET A 431 -72.35 -16.21 -39.51
C MET A 431 -73.39 -17.17 -40.08
N MET A 432 -73.38 -18.44 -39.65
CA MET A 432 -74.38 -19.43 -40.08
C MET A 432 -75.76 -19.12 -39.49
N ALA A 433 -75.84 -18.72 -38.22
CA ALA A 433 -77.08 -18.31 -37.57
C ALA A 433 -77.70 -17.08 -38.24
N ASP A 434 -76.90 -16.05 -38.53
CA ASP A 434 -77.34 -14.83 -39.23
C ASP A 434 -77.87 -15.14 -40.63
N ARG A 435 -77.18 -16.01 -41.38
CA ARG A 435 -77.64 -16.45 -42.70
C ARG A 435 -78.96 -17.21 -42.63
N LEU A 436 -79.12 -18.12 -41.67
CA LEU A 436 -80.37 -18.87 -41.48
C LEU A 436 -81.54 -17.97 -41.07
N ALA A 437 -81.29 -16.98 -40.19
CA ALA A 437 -82.29 -15.99 -39.80
C ALA A 437 -82.74 -15.13 -40.99
N SER A 438 -81.80 -14.64 -41.80
CA SER A 438 -82.10 -13.83 -43.00
C SER A 438 -82.92 -14.60 -44.04
N ILE A 439 -82.61 -15.89 -44.26
CA ILE A 439 -83.42 -16.76 -45.14
C ILE A 439 -84.82 -16.98 -44.55
N GLY A 440 -84.94 -17.15 -43.23
CA GLY A 440 -86.21 -17.30 -42.53
C GLY A 440 -87.14 -16.08 -42.69
N GLU A 441 -86.61 -14.87 -42.61
CA GLU A 441 -87.38 -13.64 -42.82
C GLU A 441 -87.88 -13.49 -44.26
N LEU A 442 -87.04 -13.80 -45.25
CA LEU A 442 -87.42 -13.78 -46.67
C LEU A 442 -88.49 -14.83 -46.98
N ALA A 443 -88.41 -16.02 -46.37
CA ALA A 443 -89.43 -17.06 -46.50
C ALA A 443 -90.75 -16.66 -45.83
N ALA A 444 -90.71 -15.97 -44.70
CA ALA A 444 -91.91 -15.45 -44.02
C ALA A 444 -92.58 -14.31 -44.80
N GLY A 445 -91.80 -13.41 -45.40
CA GLY A 445 -92.31 -12.32 -46.25
C GLY A 445 -93.00 -12.83 -47.52
N THR A 446 -92.40 -13.83 -48.19
CA THR A 446 -92.99 -14.44 -49.39
C THR A 446 -94.23 -15.29 -49.08
N ALA A 447 -94.33 -15.89 -47.88
CA ALA A 447 -95.54 -16.58 -47.44
C ALA A 447 -96.70 -15.62 -47.07
N HIS A 448 -96.44 -14.33 -46.87
CA HIS A 448 -97.46 -13.32 -46.59
C HIS A 448 -98.04 -12.68 -47.87
N GLU A 449 -97.38 -12.87 -49.03
CA GLU A 449 -97.79 -12.32 -50.34
C GLU A 449 -98.46 -13.35 -51.27
N LEU A 450 -98.55 -14.62 -50.85
CA LEU A 450 -99.33 -15.69 -51.50
C LEU A 450 -100.66 -15.89 -50.78
#